data_AF-A0ABD0NS13-F1
#
_entry.id   AF-A0ABD0NS13-F1
#
_cell.length_a   1.000
_cell.length_b   1.000
_cell.length_c   1.000
_cell.angle_alpha   90.00
_cell.angle_beta   90.00
_cell.angle_gamma   90.00
#
_symmetry.space_group_name_H-M   'P 1'
#
loop_
_entity.id
_entity.type
_entity.pdbx_description
1 polymer ?
#
loop_
_entity_poly.entity_id
_entity_poly.type
_entity_poly.pdbx_seq_one_letter_code
_entity_poly.pdbx_strand_id
1 'polypeptide(L)' 'IPDQRIMSSSRYKPSWDVDLAPLLSCKLCLGEFPLEQMTTISQCQCIFCSL' A
#
# COMPACT_ATOMS: atom_id res chain seq x y z
N ILE A 1 -17.54 44.14 17.82
CA ILE A 1 -17.22 43.40 16.58
C ILE A 1 -16.08 42.46 16.93
N PRO A 2 -16.33 41.16 17.19
CA PRO A 2 -15.26 40.24 17.56
C PRO A 2 -14.53 39.71 16.31
N ASP A 3 -13.21 39.89 16.34
CA ASP A 3 -12.20 39.28 15.47
C ASP A 3 -12.11 37.78 15.77
N GLN A 4 -12.54 36.92 14.83
CA GLN A 4 -12.29 35.48 14.89
C GLN A 4 -12.68 34.80 13.56
N ARG A 5 -11.72 34.65 12.66
CA ARG A 5 -11.63 33.44 11.83
C ARG A 5 -10.24 32.86 11.99
N ILE A 6 -10.06 32.24 13.14
CA ILE A 6 -9.12 31.13 13.33
C ILE A 6 -9.40 30.17 12.17
N MET A 7 -8.52 30.15 11.17
CA MET A 7 -8.48 29.09 10.17
C MET A 7 -8.04 27.82 10.90
N SER A 8 -9.02 27.17 11.53
CA SER A 8 -8.95 25.76 11.86
C SER A 8 -8.90 25.01 10.55
N SER A 9 -7.72 24.97 9.93
CA SER A 9 -7.39 23.95 8.96
C SER A 9 -7.34 22.64 9.73
N SER A 10 -8.54 22.06 9.94
CA SER A 10 -8.70 20.61 10.01
C SER A 10 -7.79 20.07 8.93
N ARG A 11 -6.63 19.56 9.36
CA ARG A 11 -5.66 18.91 8.51
C ARG A 11 -6.39 17.69 7.97
N TYR A 12 -7.11 17.91 6.88
CA TYR A 12 -7.69 16.90 6.03
C TYR A 12 -6.51 16.06 5.59
N LYS A 13 -6.19 15.03 6.37
CA LYS A 13 -5.26 13.98 5.98
C LYS A 13 -5.90 13.43 4.71
N PRO A 14 -5.34 13.71 3.52
CA PRO A 14 -6.02 13.29 2.33
C PRO A 14 -5.92 11.77 2.38
N SER A 15 -7.08 11.12 2.31
CA SER A 15 -7.23 9.68 2.41
C SER A 15 -6.74 9.09 1.08
N TRP A 16 -5.42 9.07 0.88
CA TRP A 16 -4.74 8.30 -0.18
C TRP A 16 -4.18 7.01 0.41
N ASP A 17 -4.92 6.42 1.34
CA ASP A 17 -4.93 4.98 1.52
C ASP A 17 -5.83 4.42 0.40
N VAL A 18 -5.42 4.62 -0.86
CA VAL A 18 -5.79 3.66 -1.88
C VAL A 18 -5.09 2.40 -1.40
N ASP A 19 -5.88 1.39 -1.07
CA ASP A 19 -5.47 0.02 -0.81
C ASP A 19 -4.75 -0.52 -2.08
N LEU A 20 -3.59 0.05 -2.39
CA LEU A 20 -2.63 -0.54 -3.30
C LEU A 20 -2.12 -1.73 -2.49
N ALA A 21 -2.84 -2.84 -2.60
CA ALA A 21 -2.39 -4.13 -2.12
C ALA A 21 -0.89 -4.20 -2.43
N PRO A 22 -0.03 -4.39 -1.41
CA PRO A 22 1.40 -4.20 -1.58
C PRO A 22 1.86 -5.04 -2.77
N LEU A 23 2.30 -4.35 -3.83
CA LEU A 23 2.88 -5.02 -4.98
C LEU A 23 4.16 -5.66 -4.47
N LEU A 24 4.21 -6.97 -4.57
CA LEU A 24 5.36 -7.75 -4.13
C LEU A 24 6.18 -8.07 -5.38
N SER A 25 7.48 -8.28 -5.19
CA SER A 25 8.38 -8.62 -6.29
C SER A 25 8.61 -10.13 -6.30
N CYS A 26 8.29 -10.78 -7.41
CA CYS A 26 8.58 -12.20 -7.59
C CYS A 26 10.11 -12.40 -7.63
N LYS A 27 10.65 -13.26 -6.77
CA LYS A 27 12.10 -13.49 -6.68
C LYS A 27 12.69 -14.27 -7.87
N LEU A 28 11.85 -14.89 -8.71
CA LEU A 28 12.26 -15.62 -9.91
C LEU A 28 12.23 -14.73 -11.15
N CYS A 29 11.11 -14.04 -11.36
CA CYS A 29 10.83 -13.29 -12.58
C CYS A 29 11.22 -11.82 -12.48
N LEU A 30 11.49 -11.33 -11.25
CA LEU A 30 11.73 -9.92 -10.92
C LEU A 30 10.58 -8.98 -11.30
N GLY A 31 9.38 -9.52 -11.57
CA GLY A 31 8.18 -8.76 -11.86
C GLY A 31 7.39 -8.41 -10.60
N GLU A 32 6.63 -7.32 -10.68
CA GLU A 32 5.71 -6.87 -9.63
C GLU A 32 4.31 -7.41 -9.91
N PHE A 33 3.71 -8.07 -8.91
CA PHE A 33 2.35 -8.60 -9.01
C PHE A 33 1.57 -8.29 -7.71
N PRO A 34 0.23 -8.34 -7.72
CA PRO A 34 -0.55 -8.26 -6.50
C PRO A 34 -0.38 -9.54 -5.65
N LEU A 35 -0.59 -9.43 -4.34
CA LEU A 35 -0.51 -10.53 -3.39
C LEU A 35 -1.40 -11.73 -3.80
N GLU A 36 -2.58 -11.46 -4.38
CA GLU A 36 -3.52 -12.49 -4.86
C GLU A 36 -2.92 -13.40 -5.94
N GLN A 37 -1.94 -12.92 -6.69
CA GLN A 37 -1.23 -13.67 -7.75
C GLN A 37 0.11 -14.22 -7.26
N MET A 38 0.30 -14.32 -5.95
CA MET A 38 1.55 -14.78 -5.36
C MET A 38 1.39 -15.93 -4.39
N THR A 39 2.41 -16.77 -4.39
CA THR A 39 2.63 -17.82 -3.43
C THR A 39 3.78 -17.44 -2.51
N THR A 40 3.55 -17.58 -1.21
CA THR A 40 4.58 -17.45 -0.19
C THR A 40 4.99 -18.83 0.30
N ILE A 41 6.28 -19.16 0.25
CA ILE A 41 6.81 -20.39 0.83
C ILE A 41 7.15 -20.13 2.30
N SER A 42 6.35 -20.66 3.23
CA SER A 42 6.52 -20.41 4.68
C SER A 42 7.87 -20.85 5.24
N GLN A 43 8.56 -21.81 4.60
CA GLN A 43 9.86 -22.31 5.06
C GLN A 43 10.99 -21.29 4.91
N CYS A 44 10.92 -20.42 3.89
CA CYS A 44 11.97 -19.45 3.58
C CYS A 44 11.44 -18.02 3.39
N GLN A 45 10.13 -17.82 3.56
CA GLN A 45 9.41 -16.55 3.34
C GLN A 45 9.66 -15.96 1.95
N CYS A 46 10.03 -16.79 0.97
CA CYS A 46 10.18 -16.36 -0.40
C CYS A 46 8.82 -16.23 -1.07
N ILE A 47 8.68 -15.19 -1.88
CA ILE A 47 7.45 -14.84 -2.58
C ILE A 47 7.69 -15.01 -4.08
N PHE A 48 6.73 -15.68 -4.72
CA PHE A 48 6.78 -16.02 -6.13
C PHE A 48 5.43 -15.77 -6.80
N CYS A 49 5.43 -15.41 -8.08
CA CYS A 49 4.20 -15.36 -8.86
C CYS A 49 3.62 -16.77 -9.05
N SER A 50 2.30 -16.90 -8.93
CA SER A 50 1.56 -18.16 -9.07
C SER A 50 1.05 -18.41 -10.49
N LEU A 51 1.89 -18.10 -11.50
CA LEU A 51 1.58 -18.22 -12.94
C LEU A 51 0.73 -19.46 -13.28
#